data_AF-A0A0Q6WME5-F1
#
_entry.id   AF-A0A0Q6WME5-F1
#
_cell.length_a   1.000
_cell.length_b   1.000
_cell.length_c   1.000
_cell.angle_alpha   90.00
_cell.angle_beta   90.00
_cell.angle_gamma   90.00
#
_symmetry.space_group_name_H-M   'P 1'
#
loop_
_entity.id
_entity.type
_entity.pdbx_description
1 polymer ?
#
loop_
_entity_poly.entity_id
_entity_poly.type
_entity_poly.pdbx_seq_one_letter_code
_entity_poly.pdbx_strand_id
1 'polypeptide(L)'
;MALSDHHLPVLDAAHRGDPAALAQLLRLCQPDIRRYAQRSCLISDVDDAVQEALLVLSRRLEAVRMLAAFSGWLFKVVQRACRRLGRAALNYDPYGEEHAEQWLAAQDTAGLRRDLVNTLESLPADYREVILLRDFAEMSIAEIAAELGLSVPAAKSRLHRARQMAREYLIA
;
A
#
# COMPACT_ATOMS: atom_id res chain seq x y z
N MET A 1 -9.44 11.38 1.51
CA MET A 1 -9.05 12.44 2.44
C MET A 1 -8.05 11.79 3.38
N ALA A 2 -6.84 12.34 3.58
CA ALA A 2 -6.02 11.85 4.70
C ALA A 2 -6.85 12.07 5.97
N LEU A 3 -6.79 11.17 6.96
CA LEU A 3 -7.43 11.42 8.26
C LEU A 3 -7.03 12.83 8.70
N SER A 4 -7.94 13.79 8.63
CA SER A 4 -7.62 15.16 9.05
C SER A 4 -7.53 15.19 10.58
N ASP A 5 -6.91 16.22 11.14
CA ASP A 5 -6.53 16.28 12.57
C ASP A 5 -7.68 15.96 13.55
N HIS A 6 -8.93 16.19 13.14
CA HIS A 6 -10.13 15.87 13.91
C HIS A 6 -10.34 14.37 14.17
N HIS A 7 -9.73 13.47 13.39
CA HIS A 7 -9.82 12.02 13.59
C HIS A 7 -8.67 11.45 14.42
N LEU A 8 -7.64 12.26 14.73
CA LEU A 8 -6.48 11.82 15.50
C LEU A 8 -6.84 11.28 16.90
N PRO A 9 -7.79 11.88 17.65
CA PRO A 9 -8.19 11.34 18.95
C PRO A 9 -8.85 9.95 18.86
N VAL A 10 -9.68 9.73 17.83
CA VAL A 10 -10.34 8.43 17.59
C VAL A 10 -9.31 7.38 17.17
N LEU A 11 -8.38 7.76 16.29
CA LEU A 11 -7.29 6.88 15.86
C LEU A 11 -6.41 6.47 17.05
N ASP A 12 -6.04 7.42 17.90
CA ASP A 12 -5.19 7.21 19.07
C ASP A 12 -5.86 6.35 20.14
N ALA A 13 -7.15 6.58 20.43
CA ALA A 13 -7.93 5.72 21.33
C ALA A 13 -8.08 4.29 20.77
N ALA A 14 -8.40 4.15 19.48
CA ALA A 14 -8.50 2.85 18.83
C ALA A 14 -7.15 2.11 18.82
N HIS A 15 -6.04 2.82 18.63
CA HIS A 15 -4.69 2.27 18.67
C HIS A 15 -4.29 1.74 20.07
N ARG A 16 -4.85 2.33 21.13
CA ARG A 16 -4.72 1.84 22.51
C ARG A 16 -5.68 0.69 22.88
N GLY A 17 -6.48 0.20 21.93
CA GLY A 17 -7.37 -0.94 22.14
C GLY A 17 -8.79 -0.57 22.59
N ASP A 18 -9.21 0.70 22.50
CA ASP A 18 -10.60 1.06 22.76
C ASP A 18 -11.53 0.49 21.65
N PRO A 19 -12.44 -0.45 21.99
CA PRO A 19 -13.30 -1.10 21.01
C PRO A 19 -14.34 -0.17 20.39
N ALA A 20 -14.82 0.84 21.12
CA ALA A 20 -15.78 1.82 20.62
C ALA A 20 -15.11 2.77 19.63
N ALA A 21 -13.90 3.24 19.97
CA ALA A 21 -13.08 4.04 19.07
C ALA A 21 -12.70 3.25 17.81
N LEU A 22 -12.38 1.96 17.94
CA LEU A 22 -12.10 1.10 16.79
C LEU A 22 -13.31 0.96 15.86
N ALA A 23 -14.50 0.71 16.42
CA ALA A 23 -15.73 0.62 15.62
C ALA A 23 -16.02 1.94 14.88
N GLN A 24 -15.77 3.08 15.53
CA GLN A 24 -15.89 4.40 14.90
C GLN A 24 -14.85 4.60 13.79
N LEU A 25 -13.58 4.26 14.05
CA LEU A 25 -12.50 4.37 13.07
C LEU A 25 -12.78 3.53 11.81
N LEU A 26 -13.29 2.30 11.97
CA LEU A 26 -13.68 1.44 10.85
C LEU A 26 -14.74 2.12 9.95
N ARG A 27 -15.77 2.72 10.55
CA ARG A 27 -16.81 3.46 9.79
C ARG A 27 -16.24 4.68 9.08
N LEU A 28 -15.35 5.43 9.74
CA LEU A 28 -14.70 6.61 9.16
C LEU A 28 -13.78 6.23 8.00
N CYS A 29 -13.07 5.11 8.08
CA CYS A 29 -12.11 4.68 7.07
C CYS A 29 -12.76 3.97 5.88
N GLN A 30 -13.93 3.36 6.04
CA GLN A 30 -14.58 2.57 4.98
C GLN A 30 -14.74 3.31 3.64
N PRO A 31 -15.17 4.59 3.57
CA PRO A 31 -15.26 5.31 2.30
C PRO A 31 -13.90 5.51 1.61
N ASP A 32 -12.85 5.79 2.37
CA ASP A 32 -11.49 5.94 1.82
C ASP A 32 -10.92 4.59 1.38
N ILE A 33 -11.13 3.52 2.15
CA ILE A 33 -10.78 2.14 1.78
C ILE A 33 -11.44 1.77 0.45
N ARG A 34 -12.75 2.02 0.31
CA ARG A 34 -13.49 1.77 -0.94
C ARG A 34 -12.92 2.58 -2.10
N ARG A 35 -12.64 3.87 -1.90
CA ARG A 35 -12.04 4.71 -2.94
C ARG A 35 -10.66 4.21 -3.37
N TYR A 36 -9.84 3.73 -2.43
CA TYR A 36 -8.55 3.13 -2.74
C TYR A 36 -8.70 1.81 -3.47
N ALA A 37 -9.65 0.97 -3.07
CA ALA A 37 -9.92 -0.32 -3.70
C ALA A 37 -10.41 -0.14 -5.14
N GLN A 38 -11.35 0.77 -5.39
CA GLN A 38 -11.81 1.12 -6.75
C GLN A 38 -10.67 1.56 -7.68
N ARG A 39 -9.61 2.15 -7.13
CA ARG A 39 -8.42 2.57 -7.88
C ARG A 39 -7.29 1.54 -7.93
N SER A 40 -7.36 0.45 -7.17
CA SER A 40 -6.25 -0.50 -7.03
C SER A 40 -6.61 -1.93 -7.42
N CYS A 41 -7.89 -2.30 -7.30
CA CYS A 41 -8.40 -3.59 -7.70
C CYS A 41 -8.58 -3.59 -9.22
N LEU A 42 -7.86 -4.50 -9.88
CA LEU A 42 -7.90 -4.68 -11.33
C LEU A 42 -8.98 -5.67 -11.76
N ILE A 43 -9.03 -6.80 -11.06
CA ILE A 43 -9.84 -7.98 -11.43
C ILE A 43 -10.67 -8.45 -10.22
N SER A 44 -10.19 -8.23 -9.00
CA SER A 44 -10.88 -8.62 -7.78
C SER A 44 -12.09 -7.74 -7.48
N ASP A 45 -13.12 -8.34 -6.87
CA ASP A 45 -14.26 -7.62 -6.33
C ASP A 45 -13.82 -6.56 -5.29
N VAL A 46 -14.36 -5.35 -5.44
CA VAL A 46 -14.02 -4.19 -4.60
C VAL A 46 -14.59 -4.36 -3.19
N ASP A 47 -15.77 -4.93 -3.04
CA ASP A 47 -16.41 -5.15 -1.74
C ASP A 47 -15.64 -6.18 -0.92
N ASP A 48 -15.14 -7.23 -1.56
CA ASP A 48 -14.28 -8.22 -0.92
C ASP A 48 -12.96 -7.59 -0.44
N ALA A 49 -12.32 -6.77 -1.28
CA ALA A 49 -11.10 -6.08 -0.90
C ALA A 49 -11.32 -5.08 0.25
N VAL A 50 -12.47 -4.39 0.25
CA VAL A 50 -12.88 -3.49 1.34
C VAL A 50 -13.05 -4.26 2.64
N GLN A 51 -13.75 -5.40 2.61
CA GLN A 51 -13.97 -6.23 3.80
C GLN A 51 -12.66 -6.76 4.36
N GLU A 52 -11.78 -7.29 3.50
CA GLU A 52 -10.47 -7.77 3.94
C GLU A 52 -9.62 -6.65 4.54
N ALA A 53 -9.61 -5.47 3.92
CA ALA A 53 -8.87 -4.33 4.44
C ALA A 53 -9.39 -3.87 5.81
N LEU A 54 -10.72 -3.86 6.02
CA LEU A 54 -11.34 -3.56 7.32
C LEU A 54 -10.99 -4.62 8.38
N LEU A 55 -10.93 -5.90 8.02
CA LEU A 55 -10.51 -6.98 8.92
C LEU A 55 -9.03 -6.87 9.30
N VAL A 56 -8.16 -6.47 8.37
CA VAL A 56 -6.75 -6.22 8.68
C VAL A 56 -6.62 -4.98 9.57
N LEU A 57 -7.37 -3.91 9.26
CA LEU A 57 -7.40 -2.70 10.08
C LEU A 57 -7.77 -3.03 11.53
N SER A 58 -8.84 -3.79 11.76
CA SER A 58 -9.26 -4.16 13.12
C SER A 58 -8.27 -5.03 13.87
N ARG A 59 -7.52 -5.89 13.19
CA ARG A 59 -6.58 -6.84 13.82
C ARG A 59 -5.16 -6.33 13.99
N ARG A 60 -4.76 -5.31 13.21
CA ARG A 60 -3.36 -4.91 13.07
C ARG A 60 -3.11 -3.43 13.35
N LEU A 61 -4.13 -2.68 13.76
CA LEU A 61 -4.00 -1.25 14.08
C LEU A 61 -2.88 -0.98 15.09
N GLU A 62 -2.82 -1.75 16.17
CA GLU A 62 -1.83 -1.60 17.26
C GLU A 62 -0.38 -1.76 16.76
N ALA A 63 -0.16 -2.49 15.65
CA ALA A 63 1.17 -2.68 15.08
C ALA A 63 1.70 -1.43 14.34
N VAL A 64 0.86 -0.41 14.13
CA VAL A 64 1.26 0.86 13.52
C VAL A 64 2.10 1.65 14.52
N ARG A 65 3.42 1.72 14.29
CA ARG A 65 4.37 2.36 15.23
C ARG A 65 4.28 3.88 15.30
N MET A 66 3.79 4.53 14.24
CA MET A 66 3.65 5.98 14.16
C MET A 66 2.29 6.30 13.55
N LEU A 67 1.43 7.01 14.30
CA LEU A 67 0.09 7.35 13.84
C LEU A 67 0.10 8.20 12.56
N ALA A 68 1.11 9.05 12.37
CA ALA A 68 1.32 9.80 11.13
C ALA A 68 1.49 8.91 9.88
N ALA A 69 1.90 7.65 10.05
CA ALA A 69 2.02 6.68 8.96
C ALA A 69 0.72 5.94 8.65
N PHE A 70 -0.36 6.15 9.42
CA PHE A 70 -1.60 5.39 9.31
C PHE A 70 -2.19 5.42 7.90
N SER A 71 -2.32 6.59 7.27
CA SER A 71 -2.95 6.68 5.94
C SER A 71 -2.16 5.91 4.88
N GLY A 72 -0.82 5.98 4.94
CA GLY A 72 0.05 5.20 4.04
C GLY A 72 -0.01 3.71 4.32
N TRP A 73 -0.10 3.32 5.59
CA TRP A 73 -0.29 1.92 5.99
C TRP A 73 -1.64 1.37 5.51
N LEU A 74 -2.74 2.12 5.71
CA LEU A 74 -4.08 1.74 5.28
C LEU A 74 -4.15 1.58 3.76
N PHE A 75 -3.56 2.50 3.01
CA PHE A 75 -3.45 2.38 1.56
C PHE A 75 -2.73 1.08 1.15
N LYS A 76 -1.60 0.75 1.79
CA LYS A 76 -0.87 -0.50 1.53
C LYS A 76 -1.66 -1.75 1.91
N VAL A 77 -2.50 -1.69 2.95
CA VAL A 77 -3.43 -2.78 3.31
C VAL A 77 -4.42 -3.03 2.17
N VAL A 78 -5.04 -1.97 1.64
CA VAL A 78 -5.98 -2.08 0.51
C VAL A 78 -5.32 -2.64 -0.74
N GLN A 79 -4.15 -2.13 -1.11
CA GLN A 79 -3.41 -2.64 -2.28
C GLN A 79 -3.09 -4.14 -2.17
N ARG A 80 -2.72 -4.60 -0.95
CA ARG A 80 -2.42 -6.01 -0.70
C ARG A 80 -3.68 -6.88 -0.81
N ALA A 81 -4.81 -6.41 -0.28
CA ALA A 81 -6.09 -7.12 -0.41
C ALA A 81 -6.49 -7.28 -1.89
N CYS A 82 -6.54 -6.18 -2.65
CA CYS A 82 -6.85 -6.19 -4.08
C CYS A 82 -5.95 -7.17 -4.86
N ARG A 83 -4.63 -7.16 -4.61
CA ARG A 83 -3.69 -8.03 -5.32
C ARG A 83 -3.77 -9.49 -4.88
N ARG A 84 -4.04 -9.78 -3.60
CA ARG A 84 -4.21 -11.14 -3.11
C ARG A 84 -5.47 -11.77 -3.72
N LEU A 85 -6.57 -11.03 -3.72
CA LEU A 85 -7.83 -11.44 -4.33
C LEU A 85 -7.70 -11.53 -5.85
N GLY A 86 -6.99 -10.59 -6.49
CA GLY A 86 -6.72 -10.62 -7.92
C GLY A 86 -5.89 -11.84 -8.35
N ARG A 87 -4.87 -12.23 -7.56
CA ARG A 87 -4.12 -13.49 -7.79
C ARG A 87 -5.01 -14.73 -7.63
N ALA A 88 -5.92 -14.72 -6.66
CA ALA A 88 -6.86 -15.83 -6.50
C ALA A 88 -7.85 -15.90 -7.67
N ALA A 89 -8.30 -14.76 -8.18
CA ALA A 89 -9.17 -14.65 -9.35
C ALA A 89 -8.47 -15.09 -10.64
N LEU A 90 -7.22 -14.68 -10.88
CA LEU A 90 -6.45 -15.05 -12.08
C LEU A 90 -6.12 -16.55 -12.20
N ASN A 91 -6.23 -17.32 -11.11
CA ASN A 91 -6.16 -18.79 -11.16
C ASN A 91 -7.49 -19.44 -11.59
N TYR A 92 -8.50 -18.66 -11.97
CA TYR A 92 -9.76 -19.09 -12.56
C TYR A 92 -10.19 -18.11 -13.66
N ASP A 93 -10.19 -18.51 -14.93
CA ASP A 93 -10.63 -17.59 -15.98
C ASP A 93 -11.37 -18.26 -17.13
N PRO A 94 -12.58 -17.76 -17.48
CA PRO A 94 -13.12 -17.92 -18.82
C PRO A 94 -12.96 -16.69 -19.75
N TYR A 95 -12.68 -15.46 -19.26
CA TYR A 95 -12.66 -14.20 -20.06
C TYR A 95 -11.88 -12.99 -19.44
N GLY A 96 -10.64 -13.12 -18.98
CA GLY A 96 -9.96 -12.21 -18.04
C GLY A 96 -9.04 -11.15 -18.66
N GLU A 97 -8.72 -11.22 -19.95
CA GLU A 97 -7.81 -10.26 -20.60
C GLU A 97 -8.48 -8.89 -20.84
N GLU A 98 -9.76 -8.87 -21.19
CA GLU A 98 -10.47 -7.65 -21.64
C GLU A 98 -10.68 -6.62 -20.50
N HIS A 99 -10.89 -7.10 -19.27
CA HIS A 99 -11.08 -6.24 -18.09
C HIS A 99 -9.77 -5.54 -17.67
N ALA A 100 -8.64 -6.23 -17.80
CA ALA A 100 -7.33 -5.67 -17.46
C ALA A 100 -6.93 -4.53 -18.42
N GLU A 101 -7.22 -4.69 -19.71
CA GLU A 101 -6.92 -3.69 -20.74
C GLU A 101 -7.78 -2.43 -20.61
N GLN A 102 -9.09 -2.59 -20.38
CA GLN A 102 -10.02 -1.46 -20.21
C GLN A 102 -9.68 -0.61 -18.98
N TRP A 103 -9.27 -1.23 -17.88
CA TRP A 103 -8.84 -0.52 -16.68
C TRP A 103 -7.52 0.25 -16.90
N LEU A 104 -6.55 -0.36 -17.59
CA LEU A 104 -5.28 0.28 -17.92
C LEU A 104 -5.49 1.51 -18.82
N ALA A 105 -6.46 1.44 -19.73
CA ALA A 105 -6.83 2.53 -20.62
C ALA A 105 -7.59 3.67 -19.91
N ALA A 106 -8.36 3.37 -18.87
CA ALA A 106 -9.15 4.36 -18.12
C ALA A 106 -8.32 5.22 -17.13
N GLN A 107 -7.08 4.84 -16.84
CA GLN A 107 -6.21 5.57 -15.91
C GLN A 107 -5.37 6.62 -16.65
N ASP A 108 -5.85 7.86 -16.74
CA ASP A 108 -5.05 9.01 -17.19
C ASP A 108 -3.99 9.39 -16.14
N THR A 109 -2.96 8.57 -16.06
CA THR A 109 -1.82 8.67 -15.15
C THR A 109 -0.50 8.67 -15.92
N ALA A 110 -0.54 8.81 -17.25
CA ALA A 110 0.62 8.64 -18.11
C ALA A 110 1.78 9.58 -17.75
N GLY A 111 1.47 10.83 -17.34
CA GLY A 111 2.45 11.77 -16.80
C GLY A 111 3.09 11.26 -15.50
N LEU A 112 2.28 10.99 -14.49
CA LEU A 112 2.73 10.50 -13.19
C LEU A 112 3.51 9.17 -13.29
N ARG A 113 3.12 8.29 -14.21
CA ARG A 113 3.81 7.03 -14.48
C ARG A 113 5.19 7.27 -15.06
N ARG A 114 5.33 8.20 -16.02
CA ARG A 114 6.63 8.59 -16.58
C ARG A 114 7.54 9.22 -15.52
N ASP A 115 7.00 10.14 -14.72
CA ASP A 115 7.77 10.81 -13.67
C ASP A 115 8.27 9.81 -12.62
N LEU A 116 7.44 8.82 -12.26
CA LEU A 116 7.83 7.74 -11.36
C LEU A 116 8.93 6.85 -11.97
N VAL A 117 8.80 6.46 -13.25
CA VAL A 117 9.82 5.65 -13.93
C VAL A 117 11.16 6.39 -13.97
N ASN A 118 11.17 7.65 -14.40
CA ASN A 118 12.38 8.48 -14.45
C ASN A 118 13.01 8.66 -13.06
N THR A 119 12.16 8.82 -12.04
CA THR A 119 12.61 8.92 -10.64
C THR A 119 13.27 7.62 -10.17
N LEU A 120 12.70 6.46 -10.48
CA LEU A 120 13.30 5.18 -10.12
C LEU A 120 14.60 4.92 -10.87
N GLU A 121 14.69 5.31 -12.14
CA GLU A 121 15.90 5.17 -12.97
C GLU A 121 17.06 6.06 -12.53
N SER A 122 16.76 7.24 -11.96
CA SER A 122 17.77 8.16 -11.43
C SER A 122 18.30 7.77 -10.03
N LEU A 123 17.67 6.79 -9.36
CA LEU A 123 18.20 6.26 -8.10
C LEU A 123 19.45 5.40 -8.34
N PRO A 124 20.45 5.49 -7.44
CA PRO A 124 21.54 4.51 -7.40
C PRO A 124 21.01 3.06 -7.35
N ALA A 125 21.72 2.14 -8.01
CA ALA A 125 21.26 0.77 -8.24
C ALA A 125 20.78 0.08 -6.94
N ASP A 126 21.57 0.12 -5.87
CA ASP A 126 21.25 -0.48 -4.58
C ASP A 126 19.95 0.05 -3.94
N TYR A 127 19.62 1.33 -4.19
CA TYR A 127 18.41 1.96 -3.65
C TYR A 127 17.18 1.67 -4.52
N ARG A 128 17.36 1.64 -5.85
CA ARG A 128 16.32 1.20 -6.77
C ARG A 128 15.94 -0.25 -6.50
N GLU A 129 16.94 -1.13 -6.39
CA GLU A 129 16.75 -2.56 -6.17
C GLU A 129 15.95 -2.85 -4.88
N VAL A 130 16.32 -2.23 -3.76
CA VAL A 130 15.59 -2.44 -2.49
C VAL A 130 14.13 -1.95 -2.57
N ILE A 131 13.83 -0.90 -3.35
CA ILE A 131 12.45 -0.44 -3.60
C ILE A 131 11.72 -1.45 -4.47
N LEU A 132 12.33 -1.92 -5.56
CA LEU A 132 11.70 -2.89 -6.46
C LEU A 132 11.35 -4.18 -5.71
N LEU A 133 12.29 -4.74 -4.95
CA LEU A 133 12.03 -5.94 -4.16
C LEU A 133 10.92 -5.71 -3.11
N ARG A 134 10.89 -4.54 -2.47
CA ARG A 134 9.89 -4.24 -1.44
C ARG A 134 8.51 -3.94 -1.98
N ASP A 135 8.43 -3.06 -2.96
CA ASP A 135 7.18 -2.42 -3.39
C ASP A 135 6.60 -3.07 -4.66
N PHE A 136 7.40 -3.78 -5.46
CA PHE A 136 6.95 -4.54 -6.64
C PHE A 136 6.95 -6.05 -6.39
N ALA A 137 8.04 -6.63 -5.89
CA ALA A 137 8.11 -8.06 -5.57
C ALA A 137 7.50 -8.42 -4.19
N GLU A 138 7.09 -7.40 -3.42
CA GLU A 138 6.44 -7.53 -2.10
C GLU A 138 7.23 -8.24 -1.01
N MET A 139 8.52 -8.46 -1.20
CA MET A 139 9.35 -9.17 -0.25
C MET A 139 9.35 -8.46 1.10
N SER A 140 9.31 -9.25 2.17
CA SER A 140 9.52 -8.80 3.54
C SER A 140 10.94 -8.26 3.71
N ILE A 141 11.17 -7.45 4.74
CA ILE A 141 12.53 -6.94 5.02
C ILE A 141 13.50 -8.09 5.29
N ALA A 142 13.03 -9.21 5.84
CA ALA A 142 13.84 -10.40 6.08
C ALA A 142 14.23 -11.10 4.77
N GLU A 143 13.28 -11.27 3.85
CA GLU A 143 13.55 -11.84 2.52
C GLU A 143 14.48 -10.93 1.72
N ILE A 144 14.27 -9.61 1.74
CA ILE A 144 15.16 -8.64 1.08
C ILE A 144 16.57 -8.70 1.68
N ALA A 145 16.68 -8.81 3.01
CA ALA A 145 17.97 -8.92 3.67
C ALA A 145 18.72 -10.19 3.25
N ALA A 146 18.01 -11.33 3.18
CA ALA A 146 18.57 -12.58 2.69
C ALA A 146 18.99 -12.49 1.21
N GLU A 147 18.13 -11.95 0.35
CA GLU A 147 18.36 -11.79 -1.09
C GLU A 147 19.59 -10.92 -1.38
N LEU A 148 19.72 -9.79 -0.68
CA LEU A 148 20.79 -8.82 -0.91
C LEU A 148 22.06 -9.08 -0.07
N GLY A 149 22.10 -10.16 0.71
CA GLY A 149 23.22 -10.45 1.62
C GLY A 149 23.44 -9.38 2.70
N LEU A 150 22.36 -8.72 3.15
CA LEU A 150 22.39 -7.65 4.15
C LEU A 150 21.89 -8.13 5.51
N SER A 151 22.20 -7.36 6.55
CA SER A 151 21.47 -7.48 7.81
C SER A 151 20.07 -6.86 7.70
N VAL A 152 19.11 -7.36 8.49
CA VAL A 152 17.74 -6.79 8.56
C VAL A 152 17.75 -5.28 8.87
N PRO A 153 18.57 -4.76 9.81
CA PRO A 153 18.72 -3.31 10.02
C PRO A 153 19.28 -2.57 8.80
N ALA A 154 20.26 -3.14 8.09
CA ALA A 154 20.83 -2.54 6.90
C ALA A 154 19.80 -2.46 5.75
N ALA A 155 19.05 -3.54 5.50
CA ALA A 155 17.96 -3.55 4.53
C ALA A 155 16.89 -2.49 4.86
N LYS A 156 16.51 -2.35 6.14
CA LYS A 156 15.58 -1.33 6.61
C LYS A 156 16.09 0.09 6.40
N SER A 157 17.36 0.35 6.73
CA SER A 157 18.01 1.66 6.53
C SER A 157 18.11 2.02 5.04
N ARG A 158 18.50 1.05 4.21
CA ARG A 158 18.64 1.22 2.75
C ARG A 158 17.29 1.55 2.11
N LEU A 159 16.23 0.80 2.46
CA LEU A 159 14.88 1.08 1.99
C LEU A 159 14.38 2.47 2.42
N HIS A 160 14.66 2.88 3.66
CA HIS A 160 14.27 4.20 4.14
C HIS A 160 14.94 5.31 3.31
N ARG A 161 16.26 5.22 3.11
CA ARG A 161 17.01 6.19 2.28
C ARG A 161 16.53 6.22 0.84
N ALA A 162 16.33 5.05 0.24
CA ALA A 162 15.80 4.95 -1.11
C ALA A 162 14.48 5.72 -1.27
N ARG A 163 13.56 5.60 -0.29
CA ARG A 163 12.27 6.30 -0.32
C ARG A 163 12.38 7.81 -0.08
N GLN A 164 13.37 8.27 0.68
CA GLN A 164 13.63 9.71 0.83
C GLN A 164 14.13 10.29 -0.49
N MET A 165 15.13 9.66 -1.11
CA MET A 165 15.66 10.11 -2.40
C MET A 165 14.59 10.11 -3.49
N ALA A 166 13.79 9.03 -3.58
CA ALA A 166 12.70 8.96 -4.55
C ALA A 166 11.67 10.09 -4.34
N ARG A 167 11.41 10.48 -3.09
CA ARG A 167 10.51 11.60 -2.79
C ARG A 167 11.11 12.93 -3.22
N GLU A 168 12.39 13.16 -2.91
CA GLU A 168 13.09 14.40 -3.28
C GLU A 168 13.10 14.59 -4.79
N TYR A 169 13.37 13.52 -5.55
CA TYR A 169 13.44 13.55 -7.00
C TYR A 169 12.08 13.71 -7.69
N LEU A 170 11.00 13.23 -7.05
CA LEU A 170 9.64 13.37 -7.58
C LEU A 170 9.03 14.76 -7.31
N ILE A 171 9.62 15.55 -6.39
CA ILE A 171 9.16 16.89 -6.00
C ILE A 171 10.03 18.00 -6.63
N ALA A 172 11.22 17.64 -7.13
CA ALA A 172 12.14 18.53 -7.84
C ALA A 172 11.73 18.74 -9.30
#